data_AF-A0A444V471-F1
#
_entry.id   AF-A0A444V471-F1
#
_cell.length_a   1.000
_cell.length_b   1.000
_cell.length_c   1.000
_cell.angle_alpha   90.00
_cell.angle_beta   90.00
_cell.angle_gamma   90.00
#
_symmetry.space_group_name_H-M   'P 1'
#
loop_
_entity.id
_entity.type
_entity.pdbx_description
1 polymer ?
#
loop_
_entity_poly.entity_id
_entity_poly.type
_entity_poly.pdbx_seq_one_letter_code
_entity_poly.pdbx_strand_id
1 'polypeptide(L)'
;MAEGLELRAQAEADKQRFPPCNSEWSSGKGGRVWCSTQSGGVQRDWVGVPRKLFTPGSSSQRCVCVQSSGPSSSQQLRDRGDLDSPNLQEYQDCPSLAESCLLTD
;
A
#
# COMPACT_ATOMS: atom_id res chain seq x y z
N MET A 1 11.98 1.52 28.68
CA MET A 1 11.67 2.84 28.08
C MET A 1 12.28 3.00 26.68
N ALA A 2 13.50 2.48 26.41
CA ALA A 2 14.11 2.54 25.08
C ALA A 2 13.36 1.70 24.02
N GLU A 3 12.95 0.47 24.36
CA GLU A 3 12.30 -0.46 23.43
C GLU A 3 10.99 0.10 22.83
N GLY A 4 10.22 0.89 23.59
CA GLY A 4 8.99 1.51 23.11
C GLY A 4 9.21 2.62 22.07
N LEU A 5 10.35 3.33 22.12
CA LEU A 5 10.71 4.32 21.10
C LEU A 5 11.18 3.66 19.81
N GLU A 6 11.97 2.59 19.92
CA GLU A 6 12.49 1.85 18.76
C GLU A 6 11.37 1.20 17.96
N LEU A 7 10.40 0.58 18.64
CA LEU A 7 9.20 0.01 18.01
C LEU A 7 8.37 1.08 17.27
N ARG A 8 8.25 2.28 17.84
CA ARG A 8 7.54 3.38 17.20
C ARG A 8 8.27 3.88 15.96
N ALA A 9 9.59 4.07 16.03
CA ALA A 9 10.39 4.50 14.89
C ALA A 9 10.32 3.49 13.73
N GLN A 10 10.36 2.19 14.04
CA GLN A 10 10.22 1.12 13.05
C GLN A 10 8.83 1.15 12.38
N ALA A 11 7.77 1.36 13.16
CA ALA A 11 6.41 1.48 12.65
C ALA A 11 6.22 2.75 11.77
N GLU A 12 6.86 3.85 12.14
CA GLU A 12 6.83 5.10 11.36
C GLU A 12 7.61 4.98 10.04
N ALA A 13 8.74 4.27 10.05
CA ALA A 13 9.49 3.97 8.83
C ALA A 13 8.71 3.04 7.89
N ASP A 14 8.10 1.99 8.44
CA ASP A 14 7.23 1.06 7.69
C ASP A 14 6.01 1.78 7.10
N LYS A 15 5.41 2.70 7.85
CA LYS A 15 4.32 3.55 7.36
C LYS A 15 4.75 4.50 6.23
N GLN A 16 5.98 4.99 6.24
CA GLN A 16 6.50 5.81 5.14
C GLN A 16 6.81 4.98 3.89
N ARG A 17 7.32 3.76 4.09
CA ARG A 17 7.60 2.79 3.01
C ARG A 17 6.32 2.28 2.35
N PHE A 18 5.37 1.86 3.18
CA PHE A 18 4.09 1.25 2.80
C PHE A 18 2.93 2.00 3.46
N PRO A 19 2.66 3.23 3.00
CA PRO A 19 1.61 4.06 3.55
C PRO A 19 0.24 3.40 3.37
N PRO A 20 -0.65 3.49 4.38
CA PRO A 20 -1.99 2.93 4.28
C PRO A 20 -2.74 3.57 3.11
N CYS A 21 -3.52 2.78 2.40
CA CYS A 21 -4.46 3.33 1.43
C CYS A 21 -5.70 3.93 2.12
N ASN A 22 -6.46 4.73 1.38
CA ASN A 22 -7.78 5.14 1.82
C ASN A 22 -8.77 4.00 1.59
N SER A 23 -9.73 3.83 2.50
CA SER A 23 -10.77 2.83 2.40
C SER A 23 -12.14 3.41 2.75
N GLU A 24 -13.15 2.94 2.04
CA GLU A 24 -14.55 3.25 2.27
C GLU A 24 -15.32 1.93 2.27
N TRP A 25 -16.30 1.80 3.16
CA TRP A 25 -17.21 0.65 3.16
C TRP A 25 -18.65 1.13 3.23
N SER A 26 -19.49 0.61 2.35
CA SER A 26 -20.92 0.92 2.32
C SER A 26 -21.73 -0.35 2.23
N SER A 27 -22.71 -0.50 3.12
CA SER A 27 -23.53 -1.72 3.25
C SER A 27 -24.27 -2.14 1.97
N GLY A 28 -24.47 -1.22 1.01
CA GLY A 28 -25.13 -1.50 -0.27
C GLY A 28 -24.22 -1.54 -1.50
N LYS A 29 -22.95 -1.14 -1.38
CA LYS A 29 -22.01 -1.03 -2.51
C LYS A 29 -20.72 -1.83 -2.32
N GLY A 30 -20.51 -2.41 -1.15
CA GLY A 30 -19.28 -3.11 -0.79
C GLY A 30 -18.20 -2.14 -0.31
N GLY A 31 -16.95 -2.60 -0.37
CA GLY A 31 -15.79 -1.79 -0.04
C GLY A 31 -15.21 -1.09 -1.26
N ARG A 32 -14.48 0.00 -1.03
CA ARG A 32 -13.61 0.64 -2.02
C ARG A 32 -12.31 1.02 -1.35
N VAL A 33 -11.20 0.79 -2.04
CA VAL A 33 -9.88 1.24 -1.63
C VAL A 33 -9.26 2.09 -2.71
N TRP A 34 -8.51 3.12 -2.33
CA TRP A 34 -7.82 3.96 -3.29
C TRP A 34 -6.58 4.60 -2.70
N CYS A 35 -5.70 5.00 -3.60
CA CYS A 35 -4.52 5.76 -3.29
C CYS A 35 -4.66 7.18 -3.81
N SER A 36 -4.01 8.11 -3.13
CA SER A 36 -3.86 9.50 -3.52
C SER A 36 -2.54 10.02 -2.99
N THR A 37 -2.19 11.25 -3.36
CA THR A 37 -1.03 11.97 -2.81
C THR A 37 -1.11 12.13 -1.29
N GLN A 38 -2.28 11.93 -0.68
CA GLN A 38 -2.47 11.87 0.77
C GLN A 38 -3.30 10.65 1.15
N SER A 39 -2.65 9.62 1.70
CA SER A 39 -3.33 8.40 2.16
C SER A 39 -2.73 7.95 3.49
N GLY A 40 -3.58 7.48 4.40
CA GLY A 40 -3.12 6.97 5.71
C GLY A 40 -2.40 8.01 6.59
N GLY A 41 -2.59 9.30 6.33
CA GLY A 41 -1.88 10.38 7.01
C GLY A 41 -0.44 10.59 6.56
N VAL A 42 -0.07 10.09 5.37
CA VAL A 42 1.24 10.33 4.73
C VAL A 42 1.00 11.13 3.45
N GLN A 43 1.72 12.25 3.30
CA GLN A 43 1.70 13.09 2.09
C GLN A 43 2.90 12.75 1.21
N ARG A 44 2.65 12.60 -0.09
CA ARG A 44 3.59 12.11 -1.11
C ARG A 44 3.36 12.83 -2.43
N ASP A 45 4.39 12.87 -3.27
CA ASP A 45 4.34 13.47 -4.62
C ASP A 45 3.75 12.54 -5.70
N TRP A 46 3.32 11.34 -5.32
CA TRP A 46 2.74 10.34 -6.21
C TRP A 46 1.47 9.74 -5.60
N VAL A 47 0.54 9.32 -6.47
CA VAL A 47 -0.71 8.66 -6.09
C VAL A 47 -0.47 7.18 -5.83
N GLY A 48 -0.02 6.47 -6.87
CA GLY A 48 0.27 5.04 -6.82
C GLY A 48 -0.98 4.17 -6.85
N VAL A 49 -0.79 2.87 -6.63
CA VAL A 49 -1.83 1.85 -6.74
C VAL A 49 -2.05 1.15 -5.39
N PRO A 50 -3.29 0.83 -5.01
CA PRO A 50 -3.60 0.11 -3.79
C PRO A 50 -3.25 -1.38 -3.94
N ARG A 51 -2.49 -1.92 -3.00
CA ARG A 51 -2.09 -3.34 -2.91
C ARG A 51 -2.34 -3.90 -1.51
N LYS A 52 -2.51 -5.21 -1.42
CA LYS A 52 -2.60 -5.95 -0.16
C LYS A 52 -1.18 -6.30 0.29
N LEU A 53 -0.72 -5.77 1.41
CA LEU A 53 0.55 -6.14 2.04
C LEU A 53 0.30 -7.18 3.13
N PHE A 54 0.97 -8.32 3.02
CA PHE A 54 0.95 -9.41 3.99
C PHE A 54 2.15 -9.36 4.91
N THR A 55 1.91 -9.35 6.21
CA THR A 55 2.99 -9.36 7.19
C THR A 55 3.60 -10.76 7.28
N PRO A 56 4.92 -10.94 7.08
CA PRO A 56 5.55 -12.26 7.19
C PRO A 56 5.33 -12.85 8.58
N GLY A 57 4.87 -14.10 8.65
CA GLY A 57 4.55 -14.77 9.91
C GLY A 57 3.18 -14.44 10.51
N SER A 58 2.34 -13.66 9.83
CA SER A 58 0.95 -13.39 10.22
C SER A 58 0.00 -13.59 9.04
N SER A 59 -1.25 -13.97 9.32
CA SER A 59 -2.33 -13.97 8.33
C SER A 59 -2.95 -12.58 8.11
N SER A 60 -2.46 -11.56 8.81
CA SER A 60 -2.95 -10.19 8.66
C SER A 60 -2.48 -9.58 7.34
N GLN A 61 -3.45 -9.03 6.60
CA GLN A 61 -3.21 -8.23 5.41
C GLN A 61 -3.68 -6.80 5.66
N ARG A 62 -2.99 -5.82 5.10
CA ARG A 62 -3.43 -4.41 5.13
C ARG A 62 -3.31 -3.79 3.76
N CYS A 63 -4.17 -2.80 3.49
CA CYS A 63 -4.11 -2.05 2.24
C CYS A 63 -3.02 -0.98 2.30
N VAL A 64 -2.14 -0.98 1.29
CA VAL A 64 -1.03 -0.02 1.18
C VAL A 64 -0.99 0.57 -0.21
N CYS A 65 -0.44 1.78 -0.32
CA CYS A 65 -0.21 2.43 -1.58
C CYS A 65 1.24 2.23 -2.02
N VAL A 66 1.42 1.73 -3.24
CA VAL A 66 2.75 1.54 -3.83
C VAL A 66 2.88 2.29 -5.14
N GLN A 67 4.08 2.77 -5.40
CA GLN A 67 4.35 3.51 -6.62
C GLN A 67 4.46 2.54 -7.80
N SER A 68 3.52 2.64 -8.75
CA SER A 68 3.50 1.79 -9.94
C SER A 68 4.35 2.32 -11.09
N SER A 69 4.74 3.60 -11.06
CA SER A 69 5.56 4.24 -12.10
C SER A 69 6.47 5.30 -11.47
N GLY A 70 7.77 5.20 -11.72
CA GLY A 70 8.81 6.07 -11.16
C GLY A 70 10.19 5.40 -11.16
N PRO A 71 11.29 6.16 -10.96
CA PRO A 71 12.62 5.59 -10.90
C PRO A 71 12.69 4.64 -9.70
N SER A 72 12.73 3.33 -9.97
CA SER A 72 12.96 2.31 -8.96
C SER A 72 14.17 2.70 -8.11
N SER A 73 14.05 2.66 -6.79
CA SER A 73 15.16 2.93 -5.85
C SER A 73 16.35 1.95 -6.00
N SER A 74 16.22 0.96 -6.91
CA SER A 74 17.24 0.01 -7.31
C SER A 74 17.45 0.15 -8.82
N GLN A 75 18.70 0.35 -9.24
CA GLN A 75 19.13 0.51 -10.63
C GLN A 75 19.01 -0.78 -11.48
N GLN A 76 17.82 -1.39 -11.53
CA GLN A 76 17.52 -2.49 -12.44
C GLN A 76 16.21 -2.22 -13.18
N LEU A 77 16.38 -1.73 -14.41
CA LEU A 77 15.63 -1.92 -15.66
C LEU A 77 14.32 -2.76 -15.65
N ARG A 78 13.41 -2.55 -14.70
CA ARG A 78 12.02 -2.99 -14.79
C ARG A 78 11.16 -1.89 -14.20
N ASP A 79 10.31 -1.33 -15.04
CA ASP A 79 9.44 -0.15 -14.82
C ASP A 79 8.31 -0.39 -13.78
N ARG A 80 8.53 -1.27 -12.79
CA ARG A 80 7.50 -1.78 -11.86
C ARG A 80 7.72 -1.41 -10.39
N GLY A 81 8.65 -0.50 -10.06
CA GLY A 81 8.78 0.06 -8.71
C GLY A 81 8.84 -0.97 -7.58
N ASP A 82 7.99 -0.80 -6.55
CA ASP A 82 7.89 -1.70 -5.37
C ASP A 82 6.91 -2.88 -5.60
N LEU A 83 6.35 -3.02 -6.81
CA LEU A 83 5.36 -4.08 -7.12
C LEU A 83 5.95 -5.50 -7.11
N ASP A 84 7.28 -5.65 -7.06
CA ASP A 84 7.95 -6.96 -7.03
C ASP A 84 8.11 -7.53 -5.61
N SER A 85 7.65 -6.82 -4.58
CA SER A 85 7.71 -7.30 -3.20
C SER A 85 6.85 -8.56 -3.03
N PRO A 86 7.40 -9.70 -2.57
CA PRO A 86 6.69 -10.99 -2.48
C PRO A 86 5.52 -10.97 -1.48
N ASN A 87 5.48 -9.96 -0.62
CA ASN A 87 4.45 -9.73 0.37
C ASN A 87 3.28 -8.87 -0.17
N LEU A 88 3.34 -8.41 -1.41
CA LEU A 88 2.29 -7.62 -2.04
C LEU A 88 1.42 -8.48 -2.95
N GLN A 89 0.11 -8.26 -2.88
CA GLN A 89 -0.87 -8.89 -3.77
C GLN A 89 -1.83 -7.85 -4.35
N GLU A 90 -2.24 -8.08 -5.59
CA GLU A 90 -3.23 -7.27 -6.28
C GLU A 90 -4.65 -7.53 -5.71
N TYR A 91 -5.52 -6.53 -5.80
CA TYR A 91 -6.94 -6.73 -5.51
C TYR A 91 -7.60 -7.51 -6.66
N GLN A 92 -8.51 -8.43 -6.32
CA GLN A 92 -9.30 -9.17 -7.30
C GLN A 92 -10.11 -8.18 -8.15
N ASP A 93 -10.17 -8.42 -9.46
CA ASP A 93 -10.91 -7.58 -10.42
C ASP A 93 -10.52 -6.09 -10.43
N CYS A 94 -9.33 -5.77 -9.91
CA CYS A 94 -8.78 -4.44 -9.98
C CYS A 94 -7.69 -4.34 -11.06
N PRO A 95 -7.74 -3.33 -11.94
CA PRO A 95 -6.67 -3.11 -12.90
C PRO A 95 -5.34 -2.89 -12.19
N SER A 96 -4.26 -3.45 -12.74
CA SER A 96 -2.92 -3.42 -12.12
C SER A 96 -2.35 -2.00 -11.92
N LEU A 97 -2.82 -1.03 -12.72
CA LEU A 97 -2.44 0.38 -12.65
C LEU A 97 -3.55 1.28 -12.09
N ALA A 98 -4.65 0.71 -11.60
CA ALA A 98 -5.75 1.52 -11.09
C ALA A 98 -5.39 2.19 -9.76
N GLU A 99 -5.70 3.47 -9.64
CA GLU A 99 -5.53 4.24 -8.40
C GLU A 99 -6.65 3.92 -7.39
N SER A 100 -7.74 3.27 -7.82
CA SER A 100 -8.84 2.82 -6.96
C SER A 100 -9.39 1.46 -7.37
N CYS A 101 -9.65 0.61 -6.38
CA CYS A 101 -10.24 -0.72 -6.52
C CYS A 101 -11.55 -0.83 -5.74
N LEU A 102 -12.53 -1.54 -6.31
CA LEU A 102 -13.72 -1.97 -5.58
C LEU A 102 -13.43 -3.31 -4.92
N LEU A 103 -13.90 -3.46 -3.68
CA LEU A 103 -13.85 -4.70 -2.93
C LEU A 103 -15.24 -5.33 -3.00
N THR A 104 -15.37 -6.30 -3.89
CA THR A 104 -16.46 -7.26 -3.85
C THR A 104 -16.09 -8.35 -2.85
N ASP A 105 -16.99 -8.62 -1.91
CA ASP A 105 -16.93 -9.79 -1.01
C ASP A 105 -17.13 -11.08 -1.82
#